data_AF-A7A2K3-F1
#
_entry.id   AF-A7A2K3-F1
#
_cell.length_a   1.000
_cell.length_b   1.000
_cell.length_c   1.000
_cell.angle_alpha   90.00
_cell.angle_beta   90.00
_cell.angle_gamma   90.00
#
_symmetry.space_group_name_H-M   'P 1'
#
loop_
_entity.id
_entity.type
_entity.pdbx_description
1 polymer ?
#
loop_
_entity_poly.entity_id
_entity_poly.type
_entity_poly.pdbx_seq_one_letter_code
_entity_poly.pdbx_strand_id
1 'polypeptide(L)'
;MNKVLKGLVAVAATAAMAVAGFAGASTAMADDPTGGIAVEANDTHTYSVYQIFTGTYGSDGSLGNVAAGQNFKTANGAGDGGTNLSVADAAKKVAGLESSASDSMKLETINKFVDLTGDAYGTVSAAAQLSKVPAGYYLAKDKDTVTGNDAATLYIVKVVGNEVVTIARKADKPTFEKKVQDANDSEGTTTGWQDSADYDVNDTVPFKL
;
A
#
# COMPACT_ATOMS: atom_id res chain seq x y z
N MET A 1 -30.91 9.99 0.23
CA MET A 1 -29.66 10.33 0.94
C MET A 1 -28.48 9.78 0.14
N ASN A 2 -27.79 10.63 -0.64
CA ASN A 2 -26.56 10.21 -1.32
C ASN A 2 -25.43 10.15 -0.29
N LYS A 3 -25.32 9.02 0.41
CA LYS A 3 -24.09 8.72 1.15
C LYS A 3 -23.05 8.33 0.11
N VAL A 4 -22.22 9.30 -0.27
CA VAL A 4 -21.00 9.07 -1.03
C VAL A 4 -20.19 8.09 -0.21
N LEU A 5 -20.15 6.83 -0.65
CA LEU A 5 -19.30 5.80 -0.05
C LEU A 5 -17.87 6.25 -0.37
N LYS A 6 -17.23 6.94 0.57
CA LYS A 6 -15.81 7.26 0.48
C LYS A 6 -15.12 5.90 0.38
N GLY A 7 -14.60 5.56 -0.81
CA GLY A 7 -14.04 4.25 -1.10
C GLY A 7 -13.06 3.86 0.00
N LEU A 8 -13.09 2.59 0.42
CA LEU A 8 -12.11 2.09 1.39
C LEU A 8 -10.73 2.26 0.75
N VAL A 9 -9.93 3.10 1.37
CA VAL A 9 -8.57 3.35 0.94
C VAL A 9 -7.66 2.44 1.75
N ALA A 10 -6.95 1.54 1.08
CA ALA A 10 -6.07 0.58 1.74
C ALA A 10 -4.59 0.92 1.57
N VAL A 11 -3.78 0.39 2.48
CA VAL A 11 -2.33 0.56 2.54
C VAL A 11 -1.71 -0.82 2.67
N ALA A 12 -0.63 -1.08 1.94
CA ALA A 12 0.12 -2.34 2.03
C ALA A 12 1.54 -2.07 2.55
N ALA A 13 1.72 -2.13 3.87
CA ALA A 13 3.03 -2.04 4.52
C ALA A 13 3.51 -3.45 4.93
N THR A 14 3.65 -4.35 3.95
CA THR A 14 4.00 -5.76 4.18
C THR A 14 5.51 -6.03 4.26
N ALA A 15 6.35 -5.09 3.81
CA ALA A 15 7.80 -5.26 3.89
C ALA A 15 8.35 -4.74 5.23
N ALA A 16 8.55 -5.66 6.18
CA ALA A 16 9.39 -5.40 7.35
C ALA A 16 10.84 -5.22 6.88
N MET A 17 11.46 -4.09 7.23
CA MET A 17 12.86 -3.83 6.94
C MET A 17 13.71 -4.30 8.11
N ALA A 18 14.58 -5.29 7.92
CA ALA A 18 15.63 -5.61 8.88
C ALA A 18 16.89 -4.79 8.53
N VAL A 19 17.61 -4.27 9.52
CA VAL A 19 18.84 -3.49 9.31
C VAL A 19 20.02 -4.14 10.04
N ALA A 20 21.01 -4.62 9.28
CA ALA A 20 22.23 -5.21 9.82
C ALA A 20 23.38 -4.19 9.77
N GLY A 21 23.54 -3.43 10.87
CA GLY A 21 24.67 -2.54 11.07
C GLY A 21 24.68 -1.26 10.20
N PHE A 22 25.27 -0.20 10.74
CA PHE A 22 25.54 1.05 10.03
C PHE A 22 27.05 1.20 9.88
N ALA A 23 27.63 0.72 8.78
CA ALA A 23 28.99 1.10 8.45
C ALA A 23 28.98 2.52 7.87
N GLY A 24 29.84 3.39 8.40
CA GLY A 24 30.01 4.75 7.91
C GLY A 24 30.37 4.79 6.43
N ALA A 25 30.01 5.90 5.78
CA ALA A 25 30.12 6.20 4.36
C ALA A 25 31.27 5.47 3.65
N SER A 26 31.01 4.25 3.18
CA SER A 26 31.78 3.61 2.14
C SER A 26 30.77 3.26 1.06
N THR A 27 30.88 3.97 -0.06
CA THR A 27 30.14 3.63 -1.27
C THR A 27 30.73 2.34 -1.83
N ALA A 28 30.44 1.21 -1.18
CA ALA A 28 30.51 -0.07 -1.85
C ALA A 28 29.31 -0.09 -2.80
N MET A 29 29.49 0.50 -3.99
CA MET A 29 28.57 0.24 -5.09
C MET A 29 28.56 -1.28 -5.26
N ALA A 30 27.40 -1.88 -5.01
CA ALA A 30 27.18 -3.27 -5.30
C ALA A 30 27.51 -3.54 -6.78
N ASP A 31 27.83 -4.79 -7.06
CA ASP A 31 27.75 -5.39 -8.40
C ASP A 31 26.50 -4.89 -9.16
N ASP A 32 26.56 -4.85 -10.48
CA ASP A 32 25.52 -4.25 -11.34
C ASP A 32 24.12 -4.72 -10.86
N PRO A 33 23.23 -3.82 -10.40
CA PRO A 33 22.09 -4.22 -9.59
C PRO A 33 21.21 -5.24 -10.35
N THR A 34 20.88 -6.34 -9.69
CA THR A 34 20.09 -7.44 -10.28
C THR A 34 18.63 -7.40 -9.85
N GLY A 35 18.29 -6.61 -8.84
CA GLY A 35 16.93 -6.45 -8.34
C GLY A 35 15.99 -5.80 -9.35
N GLY A 36 14.70 -5.81 -9.02
CA GLY A 36 13.69 -5.15 -9.82
C GLY A 36 12.39 -4.94 -9.07
N ILE A 37 11.49 -4.16 -9.66
CA ILE A 37 10.14 -3.94 -9.15
C ILE A 37 9.18 -4.20 -10.31
N ALA A 38 8.27 -5.13 -10.09
CA ALA A 38 7.18 -5.46 -11.00
C ALA A 38 5.83 -5.22 -10.32
N VAL A 39 4.76 -5.26 -11.11
CA VAL A 39 3.37 -5.17 -10.65
C VAL A 39 2.67 -6.46 -11.07
N GLU A 40 1.71 -6.95 -10.28
CA GLU A 40 0.93 -8.12 -10.62
C GLU A 40 0.27 -7.98 -12.01
N ALA A 41 0.29 -9.05 -12.80
CA ALA A 41 -0.07 -9.01 -14.22
C ALA A 41 -1.50 -8.49 -14.50
N ASN A 42 -2.43 -8.65 -13.56
CA ASN A 42 -3.83 -8.24 -13.70
C ASN A 42 -4.13 -6.86 -13.10
N ASP A 43 -3.13 -6.20 -12.54
CA ASP A 43 -3.32 -4.84 -12.03
C ASP A 43 -3.28 -3.84 -13.20
N THR A 44 -4.28 -2.97 -13.22
CA THR A 44 -4.42 -1.93 -14.24
C THR A 44 -3.72 -0.63 -13.84
N HIS A 45 -3.18 -0.56 -12.62
CA HIS A 45 -2.62 0.67 -12.07
C HIS A 45 -1.15 0.86 -12.41
N THR A 46 -0.77 2.13 -12.52
CA THR A 46 0.60 2.60 -12.65
C THR A 46 1.06 3.23 -11.34
N TYR A 47 2.30 2.94 -10.93
CA TYR A 47 2.85 3.41 -9.67
C TYR A 47 4.10 4.25 -9.87
N SER A 48 4.18 5.37 -9.15
CA SER A 48 5.43 6.13 -8.99
C SER A 48 6.22 5.55 -7.82
N VAL A 49 7.47 5.15 -8.07
CA VAL A 49 8.33 4.52 -7.08
C VAL A 49 9.30 5.55 -6.51
N TYR A 50 9.41 5.60 -5.19
CA TYR A 50 10.29 6.52 -4.46
C TYR A 50 11.29 5.71 -3.62
N GLN A 51 12.58 5.98 -3.77
CA GLN A 51 13.66 5.32 -3.04
C GLN A 51 13.95 6.07 -1.73
N ILE A 52 13.54 5.49 -0.60
CA ILE A 52 13.74 6.09 0.72
C ILE A 52 15.17 5.80 1.21
N PHE A 53 15.59 4.55 1.11
CA PHE A 53 16.90 4.09 1.58
C PHE A 53 17.59 3.27 0.50
N THR A 54 18.91 3.38 0.44
CA THR A 54 19.81 2.44 -0.27
C THR A 54 20.58 1.62 0.75
N GLY A 55 21.18 0.51 0.33
CA GLY A 55 22.09 -0.24 1.18
C GLY A 55 22.62 -1.50 0.50
N THR A 56 23.29 -2.35 1.28
CA THR A 56 23.74 -3.67 0.86
C THR A 56 22.73 -4.71 1.29
N TYR A 57 22.27 -5.56 0.37
CA TYR A 57 21.36 -6.66 0.70
C TYR A 57 22.14 -7.84 1.28
N GLY A 58 21.90 -8.16 2.54
CA GLY A 58 22.48 -9.30 3.24
C GLY A 58 21.84 -10.62 2.81
N SER A 59 22.58 -11.72 2.98
CA SER A 59 22.07 -13.08 2.72
C SER A 59 20.92 -13.49 3.65
N ASP A 60 20.77 -12.80 4.79
CA ASP A 60 19.67 -12.95 5.75
C ASP A 60 18.42 -12.12 5.37
N GLY A 61 18.46 -11.42 4.24
CA GLY A 61 17.40 -10.54 3.76
C GLY A 61 17.38 -9.16 4.40
N SER A 62 18.36 -8.83 5.25
CA SER A 62 18.49 -7.51 5.86
C SER A 62 19.16 -6.50 4.92
N LEU A 63 18.91 -5.22 5.17
CA LEU A 63 19.60 -4.12 4.50
C LEU A 63 20.70 -3.58 5.43
N GLY A 64 21.96 -3.86 5.10
CA GLY A 64 23.12 -3.27 5.79
C GLY A 64 23.59 -1.99 5.12
N ASN A 65 24.52 -1.27 5.77
CA ASN A 65 25.19 -0.08 5.20
C ASN A 65 24.21 0.97 4.66
N VAL A 66 23.12 1.20 5.40
CA VAL A 66 22.00 1.99 4.91
C VAL A 66 22.41 3.45 4.68
N ALA A 67 22.07 3.97 3.51
CA ALA A 67 22.31 5.35 3.09
C ALA A 67 21.03 6.01 2.57
N ALA A 68 21.07 7.34 2.39
CA ALA A 68 19.95 8.10 1.85
C ALA A 68 19.66 7.63 0.43
N GLY A 69 18.41 7.25 0.17
CA GLY A 69 17.93 7.08 -1.20
C GLY A 69 17.67 8.43 -1.88
N GLN A 70 17.42 8.38 -3.19
CA GLN A 70 17.11 9.58 -3.98
C GLN A 70 15.99 10.43 -3.35
N ASN A 71 15.00 9.79 -2.75
CA ASN A 71 13.81 10.44 -2.21
C ASN A 71 13.81 10.49 -0.67
N PHE A 72 14.99 10.36 -0.03
CA PHE A 72 15.06 10.51 1.42
C PHE A 72 14.78 11.96 1.85
N LYS A 73 13.81 12.15 2.75
CA LYS A 73 13.47 13.45 3.30
C LYS A 73 14.38 13.81 4.47
N THR A 74 15.33 14.72 4.22
CA THR A 74 16.25 15.21 5.26
C THR A 74 15.54 16.02 6.34
N ALA A 75 14.58 16.87 5.94
CA ALA A 75 13.69 17.59 6.84
C ALA A 75 12.50 16.72 7.28
N ASN A 76 12.77 15.63 8.00
CA ASN A 76 11.75 14.65 8.39
C ASN A 76 10.99 14.96 9.70
N GLY A 77 11.55 15.79 10.59
CA GLY A 77 10.93 16.14 11.87
C GLY A 77 10.50 14.94 12.74
N ALA A 78 11.15 13.78 12.56
CA ALA A 78 10.71 12.51 13.13
C ALA A 78 11.34 12.18 14.50
N GLY A 79 12.27 13.02 14.96
CA GLY A 79 12.95 12.93 16.25
C GLY A 79 12.24 13.71 17.35
N ASP A 80 12.78 13.62 18.56
CA ASP A 80 12.22 14.28 19.74
C ASP A 80 12.17 15.80 19.55
N GLY A 81 11.07 16.42 19.98
CA GLY A 81 10.84 17.85 19.78
C GLY A 81 10.72 18.28 18.31
N GLY A 82 10.50 17.34 17.37
CA GLY A 82 10.42 17.64 15.94
C GLY A 82 11.79 17.81 15.25
N THR A 83 12.86 17.32 15.88
CA THR A 83 14.19 17.29 15.27
C THR A 83 14.25 16.32 14.09
N ASN A 84 15.20 16.54 13.18
CA ASN A 84 15.43 15.63 12.05
C ASN A 84 16.29 14.45 12.49
N LEU A 85 15.83 13.24 12.20
CA LEU A 85 16.65 12.04 12.36
C LEU A 85 17.66 11.91 11.23
N SER A 86 18.84 11.39 11.57
CA SER A 86 19.81 10.92 10.60
C SER A 86 19.22 9.78 9.76
N VAL A 87 19.81 9.49 8.60
CA VAL A 87 19.43 8.31 7.79
C VAL A 87 19.49 7.04 8.64
N ALA A 88 20.51 6.94 9.51
CA ALA A 88 20.71 5.76 10.32
C ALA A 88 19.59 5.57 11.34
N ASP A 89 19.22 6.63 12.04
CA ASP A 89 18.17 6.55 13.05
C ASP A 89 16.78 6.47 12.42
N ALA A 90 16.57 7.06 11.24
CA ALA A 90 15.38 6.87 10.44
C ALA A 90 15.20 5.39 10.04
N ALA A 91 16.26 4.75 9.53
CA ALA A 91 16.22 3.34 9.16
C ALA A 91 15.97 2.43 10.37
N LYS A 92 16.59 2.69 11.54
CA LYS A 92 16.27 1.98 12.79
C LYS A 92 14.80 2.15 13.18
N LYS A 93 14.26 3.36 13.04
CA LYS A 93 12.86 3.67 13.38
C LYS A 93 11.87 2.94 12.47
N VAL A 94 12.17 2.83 11.17
CA VAL A 94 11.39 2.04 10.22
C VAL A 94 11.52 0.55 10.50
N ALA A 95 12.73 0.06 10.81
CA ALA A 95 12.98 -1.34 11.14
C ALA A 95 12.32 -1.80 12.44
N GLY A 96 12.19 -0.90 13.42
CA GLY A 96 11.49 -1.14 14.68
C GLY A 96 9.97 -1.06 14.60
N LEU A 97 9.38 -0.89 13.40
CA LEU A 97 7.93 -0.96 13.24
C LEU A 97 7.46 -2.40 13.45
N GLU A 98 6.77 -2.62 14.57
CA GLU A 98 6.20 -3.91 14.94
C GLU A 98 5.31 -4.47 13.81
N SER A 99 5.42 -5.77 13.57
CA SER A 99 4.59 -6.45 12.55
C SER A 99 3.10 -6.31 12.84
N SER A 100 2.72 -6.24 14.13
CA SER A 100 1.37 -6.03 14.64
C SER A 100 0.85 -4.60 14.52
N ALA A 101 1.70 -3.60 14.22
CA ALA A 101 1.24 -2.24 14.01
C ALA A 101 0.34 -2.17 12.76
N SER A 102 -0.74 -1.39 12.85
CA SER A 102 -1.63 -1.16 11.72
C SER A 102 -0.89 -0.52 10.53
N ASP A 103 -1.33 -0.84 9.31
CA ASP A 103 -0.75 -0.27 8.09
C ASP A 103 -0.74 1.26 8.07
N SER A 104 -1.74 1.92 8.68
CA SER A 104 -1.80 3.38 8.80
C SER A 104 -0.67 3.95 9.66
N MET A 105 -0.42 3.40 10.86
CA MET A 105 0.69 3.82 11.73
C MET A 105 2.06 3.59 11.08
N LYS A 106 2.24 2.45 10.40
CA LYS A 106 3.47 2.16 9.65
C LYS A 106 3.69 3.21 8.56
N LEU A 107 2.66 3.47 7.76
CA LEU A 107 2.73 4.44 6.68
C LEU A 107 2.94 5.87 7.18
N GLU A 108 2.28 6.29 8.26
CA GLU A 108 2.48 7.60 8.85
C GLU A 108 3.96 7.80 9.26
N THR A 109 4.58 6.77 9.84
CA THR A 109 5.99 6.80 10.21
C THR A 109 6.89 6.87 8.98
N ILE A 110 6.64 6.01 7.98
CA ILE A 110 7.43 5.95 6.74
C ILE A 110 7.32 7.27 5.95
N ASN A 111 6.14 7.87 5.90
CA ASN A 111 5.88 9.12 5.18
C ASN A 111 6.69 10.31 5.71
N LYS A 112 7.21 10.26 6.95
CA LYS A 112 8.12 11.29 7.47
C LYS A 112 9.47 11.28 6.76
N PHE A 113 9.89 10.14 6.20
CA PHE A 113 11.23 9.93 5.65
C PHE A 113 11.29 9.96 4.11
N VAL A 114 10.17 10.15 3.42
CA VAL A 114 10.09 10.18 1.96
C VAL A 114 9.68 11.55 1.45
N ASP A 115 10.38 12.04 0.43
CA ASP A 115 9.99 13.22 -0.33
C ASP A 115 9.18 12.78 -1.57
N LEU A 116 7.87 13.00 -1.50
CA LEU A 116 6.93 12.71 -2.60
C LEU A 116 6.75 13.90 -3.55
N THR A 117 7.40 15.03 -3.28
CA THR A 117 7.31 16.26 -4.09
C THR A 117 8.38 16.31 -5.18
N GLY A 118 9.51 15.63 -4.96
CA GLY A 118 10.54 15.44 -5.96
C GLY A 118 10.19 14.40 -7.03
N ASP A 119 11.09 14.26 -8.00
CA ASP A 119 10.98 13.25 -9.05
C ASP A 119 10.98 11.84 -8.46
N ALA A 120 10.11 10.99 -8.98
CA ALA A 120 10.12 9.58 -8.63
C ALA A 120 11.38 8.89 -9.18
N TYR A 121 11.91 7.93 -8.42
CA TYR A 121 12.99 7.04 -8.88
C TYR A 121 12.64 6.33 -10.17
N GLY A 122 11.37 5.94 -10.32
CA GLY A 122 10.88 5.33 -11.54
C GLY A 122 9.36 5.22 -11.54
N THR A 123 8.84 4.69 -12.64
CA THR A 123 7.42 4.36 -12.79
C THR A 123 7.30 2.90 -13.19
N VAL A 124 6.32 2.19 -12.63
CA VAL A 124 6.13 0.75 -12.84
C VAL A 124 4.65 0.43 -13.09
N SER A 125 4.37 -0.54 -13.96
CA SER A 125 3.04 -1.10 -14.22
C SER A 125 3.15 -2.58 -14.58
N ALA A 126 2.03 -3.29 -14.72
CA ALA A 126 2.03 -4.68 -15.17
C ALA A 126 2.71 -4.87 -16.55
N ALA A 127 2.65 -3.84 -17.40
CA ALA A 127 3.26 -3.86 -18.74
C ALA A 127 4.73 -3.42 -18.75
N ALA A 128 5.21 -2.75 -17.68
CA ALA A 128 6.55 -2.17 -17.63
C ALA A 128 7.15 -2.29 -16.23
N GLN A 129 8.05 -3.26 -16.07
CA GLN A 129 8.83 -3.41 -14.84
C GLN A 129 10.00 -2.42 -14.76
N LEU A 130 10.43 -2.10 -13.54
CA LEU A 130 11.73 -1.49 -13.29
C LEU A 130 12.76 -2.60 -13.10
N SER A 131 13.74 -2.67 -13.99
CA SER A 131 14.88 -3.60 -13.89
C SER A 131 16.11 -2.88 -13.35
N LYS A 132 17.08 -3.65 -12.84
CA LYS A 132 18.33 -3.15 -12.27
C LYS A 132 18.12 -2.14 -11.14
N VAL A 133 17.14 -2.42 -10.29
CA VAL A 133 16.83 -1.59 -9.12
C VAL A 133 17.82 -1.94 -8.00
N PRO A 134 18.59 -0.97 -7.47
CA PRO A 134 19.51 -1.21 -6.37
C PRO A 134 18.82 -1.71 -5.12
N ALA A 135 19.56 -2.45 -4.29
CA ALA A 135 19.07 -2.84 -2.98
C ALA A 135 18.68 -1.62 -2.14
N GLY A 136 17.51 -1.68 -1.51
CA GLY A 136 16.96 -0.51 -0.83
C GLY A 136 15.53 -0.67 -0.34
N TYR A 137 15.03 0.39 0.27
CA TYR A 137 13.65 0.49 0.73
C TYR A 137 12.88 1.50 -0.13
N TYR A 138 11.79 1.03 -0.73
CA TYR A 138 11.05 1.76 -1.75
C TYR A 138 9.58 1.87 -1.39
N LEU A 139 8.99 3.02 -1.72
CA LEU A 139 7.56 3.28 -1.59
C LEU A 139 6.97 3.53 -2.99
N ALA A 140 6.01 2.70 -3.37
CA ALA A 140 5.23 2.83 -4.59
C ALA A 140 3.91 3.56 -4.27
N LYS A 141 3.68 4.69 -4.93
CA LYS A 141 2.46 5.49 -4.85
C LYS A 141 1.62 5.25 -6.09
N ASP A 142 0.37 4.86 -5.89
CA ASP A 142 -0.60 4.74 -6.98
C ASP A 142 -0.81 6.10 -7.65
N LYS A 143 -0.71 6.12 -8.98
CA LYS A 143 -0.81 7.34 -9.80
C LYS A 143 -2.19 7.51 -10.40
N ASP A 144 -2.97 6.45 -10.45
CA ASP A 144 -4.22 6.42 -11.21
C ASP A 144 -5.40 6.87 -10.36
N THR A 145 -6.38 7.45 -11.02
CA THR A 145 -7.64 7.84 -10.38
C THR A 145 -8.58 6.65 -10.40
N VAL A 146 -9.10 6.29 -9.24
CA VAL A 146 -10.10 5.23 -9.11
C VAL A 146 -11.40 5.63 -9.80
N THR A 147 -11.86 4.81 -10.74
CA THR A 147 -13.11 5.03 -11.48
C THR A 147 -13.94 3.75 -11.58
N GLY A 148 -15.26 3.87 -11.62
CA GLY A 148 -16.16 2.73 -11.78
C GLY A 148 -16.05 1.71 -10.64
N ASN A 149 -15.84 0.44 -11.00
CA ASN A 149 -15.75 -0.69 -10.06
C ASN A 149 -14.29 -0.98 -9.65
N ASP A 150 -13.62 0.01 -9.09
CA ASP A 150 -12.22 -0.05 -8.69
C ASP A 150 -12.03 0.53 -7.26
N ALA A 151 -10.87 0.29 -6.64
CA ALA A 151 -10.56 0.77 -5.29
C ALA A 151 -9.11 1.27 -5.15
N ALA A 152 -8.91 2.29 -4.31
CA ALA A 152 -7.61 2.94 -4.17
C ALA A 152 -6.67 2.14 -3.26
N THR A 153 -5.40 2.06 -3.64
CA THR A 153 -4.31 1.84 -2.69
C THR A 153 -3.48 3.12 -2.61
N LEU A 154 -3.20 3.63 -1.40
CA LEU A 154 -2.39 4.85 -1.30
C LEU A 154 -0.92 4.56 -1.60
N TYR A 155 -0.37 3.60 -0.86
CA TYR A 155 1.06 3.31 -0.87
C TYR A 155 1.32 1.83 -0.61
N ILE A 156 2.36 1.33 -1.27
CA ILE A 156 2.87 -0.02 -1.13
C ILE A 156 4.37 0.08 -0.88
N VAL A 157 4.86 -0.58 0.15
CA VAL A 157 6.28 -0.48 0.56
C VAL A 157 6.99 -1.81 0.35
N LYS A 158 8.19 -1.77 -0.21
CA LYS A 158 8.99 -2.95 -0.56
C LYS A 158 10.46 -2.77 -0.18
N VAL A 159 11.05 -3.82 0.36
CA VAL A 159 12.52 -4.00 0.38
C VAL A 159 12.88 -4.66 -0.94
N VAL A 160 13.73 -4.03 -1.73
CA VAL A 160 14.32 -4.63 -2.94
C VAL A 160 15.69 -5.16 -2.57
N GLY A 161 15.95 -6.41 -2.92
CA GLY A 161 17.25 -7.08 -2.78
C GLY A 161 17.82 -7.42 -4.15
N ASN A 162 18.26 -8.66 -4.32
CA ASN A 162 18.89 -9.12 -5.57
C ASN A 162 17.89 -9.74 -6.56
N GLU A 163 16.61 -9.79 -6.22
CA GLU A 163 15.52 -10.35 -7.04
C GLU A 163 14.45 -9.31 -7.33
N VAL A 164 13.58 -9.62 -8.30
CA VAL A 164 12.42 -8.80 -8.65
C VAL A 164 11.35 -8.96 -7.57
N VAL A 165 10.89 -7.86 -6.99
CA VAL A 165 9.75 -7.86 -6.08
C VAL A 165 8.47 -7.45 -6.80
N THR A 166 7.38 -8.14 -6.48
CA THR A 166 6.06 -7.86 -7.08
C THR A 166 5.20 -7.00 -6.14
N ILE A 167 4.71 -5.89 -6.68
CA ILE A 167 3.68 -5.05 -6.08
C ILE A 167 2.32 -5.73 -6.31
N ALA A 168 1.64 -6.02 -5.21
CA ALA A 168 0.27 -6.51 -5.18
C ALA A 168 -0.61 -5.43 -4.53
N ARG A 169 -1.58 -4.91 -5.29
CA ARG A 169 -2.48 -3.84 -4.82
C ARG A 169 -3.42 -4.38 -3.75
N LYS A 170 -3.61 -3.63 -2.66
CA LYS A 170 -4.65 -3.93 -1.66
C LYS A 170 -5.89 -3.13 -2.02
N ALA A 171 -6.83 -3.75 -2.71
CA ALA A 171 -8.01 -3.08 -3.24
C ALA A 171 -9.25 -3.97 -3.05
N ASP A 172 -9.92 -3.81 -1.91
CA ASP A 172 -11.18 -4.49 -1.63
C ASP A 172 -12.36 -3.60 -2.00
N LYS A 173 -13.41 -4.21 -2.54
CA LYS A 173 -14.60 -3.51 -3.03
C LYS A 173 -15.79 -3.85 -2.13
N PRO A 174 -16.55 -2.84 -1.67
CA PRO A 174 -17.79 -3.12 -0.97
C PRO A 174 -18.80 -3.76 -1.94
N THR A 175 -19.51 -4.77 -1.45
CA THR A 175 -20.69 -5.31 -2.13
C THR A 175 -21.94 -4.83 -1.38
N PHE A 176 -23.06 -4.80 -2.08
CA PHE A 176 -24.36 -4.47 -1.51
C PHE A 176 -25.40 -5.39 -2.11
N GLU A 177 -26.29 -5.92 -1.27
CA GLU A 177 -27.38 -6.77 -1.68
C GLU A 177 -28.68 -6.24 -1.07
N LYS A 178 -29.66 -5.93 -1.93
CA LYS A 178 -31.02 -5.61 -1.47
C LYS A 178 -31.90 -6.84 -1.65
N LYS A 179 -32.65 -7.18 -0.63
CA LYS A 179 -33.72 -8.18 -0.70
C LYS A 179 -35.05 -7.60 -0.22
N VAL A 180 -36.13 -8.21 -0.67
CA VAL A 180 -37.50 -8.02 -0.18
C VAL A 180 -38.03 -9.33 0.37
N GLN A 181 -39.07 -9.29 1.18
CA GLN A 181 -39.77 -10.50 1.64
C GLN A 181 -41.12 -10.56 0.94
N ASP A 182 -41.63 -11.73 0.55
CA ASP A 182 -43.04 -11.84 0.15
C ASP A 182 -43.93 -12.01 1.36
N ALA A 183 -45.16 -11.50 1.26
CA ALA A 183 -46.23 -11.85 2.18
C ALA A 183 -47.52 -12.06 1.38
N ASN A 184 -48.10 -13.25 1.49
CA ASN A 184 -49.43 -13.54 0.97
C ASN A 184 -50.43 -13.36 2.13
N ASP A 185 -51.17 -12.26 2.10
CA ASP A 185 -52.13 -11.87 3.14
C ASP A 185 -53.36 -12.81 3.19
N SER A 186 -53.73 -13.37 2.03
CA SER A 186 -54.84 -14.31 1.86
C SER A 186 -54.53 -15.69 2.44
N GLU A 187 -53.25 -16.07 2.49
CA GLU A 187 -52.76 -17.32 3.09
C GLU A 187 -52.13 -17.11 4.49
N GLY A 188 -51.86 -15.86 4.88
CA GLY A 188 -51.18 -15.52 6.13
C GLY A 188 -49.72 -15.99 6.20
N THR A 189 -49.06 -16.16 5.06
CA THR A 189 -47.70 -16.71 4.95
C THR A 189 -46.70 -15.67 4.47
N THR A 190 -45.44 -15.82 4.87
CA THR A 190 -44.32 -15.01 4.37
C THR A 190 -43.22 -15.90 3.82
N THR A 191 -42.58 -15.48 2.74
CA THR A 191 -41.39 -16.17 2.22
C THR A 191 -40.11 -15.73 2.95
N GLY A 192 -38.96 -16.26 2.53
CA GLY A 192 -37.65 -15.72 2.93
C GLY A 192 -37.30 -14.44 2.18
N TRP A 193 -36.11 -13.90 2.47
CA TRP A 193 -35.55 -12.77 1.72
C TRP A 193 -35.22 -13.18 0.27
N GLN A 194 -35.77 -12.47 -0.70
CA GLN A 194 -35.71 -12.78 -2.13
C GLN A 194 -35.61 -11.49 -2.98
N ASP A 195 -35.48 -11.66 -4.30
CA ASP A 195 -35.22 -10.55 -5.23
C ASP A 195 -36.49 -9.81 -5.71
N SER A 196 -37.66 -10.41 -5.50
CA SER A 196 -38.97 -9.86 -5.88
C SER A 196 -40.01 -10.25 -4.84
N ALA A 197 -41.07 -9.47 -4.72
CA ALA A 197 -42.23 -9.83 -3.91
C ALA A 197 -43.49 -9.29 -4.59
N ASP A 198 -44.62 -9.94 -4.34
CA ASP A 198 -45.93 -9.55 -4.81
C ASP A 198 -46.71 -8.95 -3.63
N TYR A 199 -47.20 -7.73 -3.82
CA TYR A 199 -47.86 -6.96 -2.77
C TYR A 199 -49.02 -6.18 -3.37
N ASP A 200 -50.13 -6.14 -2.65
CA ASP A 200 -51.31 -5.41 -3.08
C ASP A 200 -51.15 -3.90 -2.88
N VAL A 201 -52.06 -3.15 -3.51
CA VAL A 201 -52.10 -1.70 -3.38
C VAL A 201 -52.29 -1.31 -1.91
N ASN A 202 -51.38 -0.47 -1.42
CA ASN A 202 -51.28 0.02 -0.03
C ASN A 202 -50.61 -0.92 0.98
N ASP A 203 -50.05 -2.06 0.56
CA ASP A 203 -49.27 -2.91 1.45
C ASP A 203 -47.90 -2.32 1.81
N THR A 204 -47.40 -2.71 2.98
CA THR A 204 -46.04 -2.37 3.41
C THR A 204 -45.08 -3.46 2.95
N VAL A 205 -44.11 -3.08 2.12
CA VAL A 205 -43.07 -3.99 1.59
C VAL A 205 -41.84 -3.99 2.50
N PRO A 206 -41.54 -5.10 3.22
CA PRO A 206 -40.31 -5.23 4.01
C PRO A 206 -39.10 -5.35 3.08
N PHE A 207 -37.98 -4.72 3.47
CA PHE A 207 -36.72 -4.84 2.74
C PHE A 207 -35.53 -4.99 3.69
N LYS A 208 -34.46 -5.61 3.16
CA LYS A 208 -33.16 -5.76 3.81
C LYS A 208 -32.05 -5.29 2.89
N LEU A 209 -31.04 -4.67 3.48
CA LEU A 209 -29.81 -4.17 2.86
C LEU A 209 -28.60 -4.98 3.35
#